data_AF-A0A2V9C0Z3-F1
#
_entry.id   AF-A0A2V9C0Z3-F1
#
_cell.length_a   1.000
_cell.length_b   1.000
_cell.length_c   1.000
_cell.angle_alpha   90.00
_cell.angle_beta   90.00
_cell.angle_gamma   90.00
#
_symmetry.space_group_name_H-M   'P 1'
#
loop_
_entity.id
_entity.type
_entity.pdbx_description
1 polymer ?
#
loop_
_entity_poly.entity_id
_entity_poly.type
_entity_poly.pdbx_seq_one_letter_code
_entity_poly.pdbx_strand_id
1 'polypeptide(L)'
;VHGKLVGRGLRPDDAWEAALSPIREAVPFSPEHARLVGDLVAQTRAVGLSLGDRACLALGLALKTSVYTADKSWKKLKVGARIHVIR
;
A
#
# COMPACT_ATOMS: atom_id res chain seq x y z
N VAL A 1 1.13 -8.61 2.78
CA VAL A 1 0.50 -9.83 2.20
C VAL A 1 1.27 -11.08 2.60
N HIS A 2 2.57 -11.18 2.26
CA HIS A 2 3.46 -12.27 2.65
C HIS A 2 3.29 -12.75 4.11
N GLY A 3 3.43 -11.87 5.11
CA GLY A 3 3.28 -12.26 6.52
C GLY A 3 1.91 -12.86 6.88
N LYS A 4 0.81 -12.43 6.23
CA LYS A 4 -0.51 -13.05 6.42
C LYS A 4 -0.59 -14.46 5.83
N LEU A 5 0.12 -14.72 4.73
CA LEU A 5 0.19 -16.03 4.10
C LEU A 5 1.04 -17.00 4.92
N VAL A 6 2.19 -16.53 5.41
CA VAL A 6 3.03 -17.29 6.36
C VAL A 6 2.23 -17.63 7.63
N GLY A 7 1.51 -16.66 8.19
CA GLY A 7 0.64 -16.89 9.36
C GLY A 7 -0.52 -17.87 9.12
N ARG A 8 -0.81 -18.22 7.86
CA ARG A 8 -1.79 -19.25 7.46
C ARG A 8 -1.15 -20.62 7.20
N GLY A 9 0.16 -20.76 7.42
CA GLY A 9 0.88 -22.03 7.28
C GLY A 9 1.58 -22.25 5.94
N LEU A 10 1.61 -21.25 5.05
CA LEU A 10 2.44 -21.35 3.84
C LEU A 10 3.92 -21.25 4.21
N ARG A 11 4.78 -21.99 3.49
CA ARG A 11 6.23 -21.82 3.60
C ARG A 11 6.60 -20.41 3.13
N PRO A 12 7.65 -19.77 3.68
CA PRO A 12 8.04 -18.42 3.31
C PRO A 12 8.20 -18.19 1.79
N ASP A 13 8.85 -19.11 1.09
CA ASP A 13 9.05 -18.99 -0.37
C ASP A 13 7.73 -19.08 -1.14
N ASP A 14 6.89 -20.07 -0.84
CA ASP A 14 5.57 -20.21 -1.47
C ASP A 14 4.68 -18.99 -1.17
N ALA A 15 4.76 -18.44 0.04
CA ALA A 15 4.06 -17.24 0.45
C ALA A 15 4.56 -15.97 -0.27
N TRP A 16 5.85 -15.92 -0.60
CA TRP A 16 6.44 -14.83 -1.36
C TRP A 16 5.99 -14.90 -2.82
N GLU A 17 6.12 -16.06 -3.46
CA GLU A 17 5.65 -16.29 -4.83
C GLU A 17 4.15 -15.97 -4.98
N ALA A 18 3.32 -16.48 -4.07
CA ALA A 18 1.89 -16.18 -4.07
C ALA A 18 1.57 -14.70 -3.85
N ALA A 19 2.38 -13.97 -3.07
CA ALA A 19 2.19 -12.54 -2.85
C ALA A 19 2.52 -11.71 -4.11
N LEU A 20 3.45 -12.17 -4.94
CA LEU A 20 3.87 -11.49 -6.17
C LEU A 20 3.04 -11.88 -7.39
N SER A 21 2.44 -13.07 -7.41
CA SER A 21 1.62 -13.57 -8.52
C SER A 21 0.60 -12.58 -9.12
N PRO A 22 -0.14 -11.75 -8.35
CA PRO A 22 -1.15 -10.85 -8.93
C PRO A 22 -0.59 -9.53 -9.48
N ILE A 23 0.71 -9.25 -9.32
CA ILE A 23 1.34 -8.00 -9.72
C ILE A 23 2.46 -8.22 -10.72
N ARG A 24 2.71 -7.22 -11.56
CA ARG A 24 3.81 -7.27 -12.53
C ARG A 24 5.18 -7.12 -11.87
N GLU A 25 5.29 -6.21 -10.90
CA GLU A 25 6.55 -5.87 -10.26
C GLU A 25 6.34 -5.37 -8.83
N ALA A 26 7.27 -5.72 -7.93
CA ALA A 26 7.38 -5.14 -6.61
C ALA A 26 8.40 -4.00 -6.62
N VAL A 27 8.04 -2.85 -6.06
CA VAL A 27 8.91 -1.67 -6.02
C VAL A 27 9.62 -1.59 -4.66
N PRO A 28 10.96 -1.40 -4.62
CA PRO A 28 11.69 -1.17 -3.38
C PRO A 28 11.19 0.06 -2.62
N PHE A 29 11.20 -0.01 -1.29
CA PHE A 29 10.85 1.13 -0.45
C PHE A 29 12.04 2.10 -0.34
N SER A 30 12.01 3.19 -1.10
CA SER A 30 13.08 4.18 -1.18
C SER A 30 13.00 5.25 -0.07
N PRO A 31 14.06 6.04 0.14
CA PRO A 31 14.01 7.20 1.03
C PRO A 31 12.93 8.23 0.62
N GLU A 32 12.65 8.38 -0.67
CA GLU A 32 11.56 9.22 -1.16
C GLU A 32 10.20 8.70 -0.68
N HIS A 33 9.96 7.39 -0.79
CA HIS A 33 8.76 6.77 -0.25
C HIS A 33 8.66 6.97 1.28
N ALA A 34 9.77 6.85 2.00
CA ALA A 34 9.81 7.06 3.45
C ALA A 34 9.41 8.50 3.84
N ARG A 35 9.90 9.51 3.12
CA ARG A 35 9.51 10.91 3.32
C ARG A 35 8.02 11.12 3.06
N LEU A 36 7.52 10.67 1.90
CA LEU A 36 6.11 10.80 1.52
C LEU A 36 5.18 10.09 2.51
N VAL A 37 5.57 8.92 3.01
CA VAL A 37 4.85 8.22 4.09
C VAL A 37 4.73 9.07 5.35
N GLY A 38 5.80 9.76 5.74
CA GLY A 38 5.79 10.69 6.87
C GLY A 38 4.83 11.87 6.66
N ASP A 39 4.87 12.48 5.48
CA ASP A 39 4.00 13.61 5.11
C ASP A 39 2.50 13.23 5.14
N LEU A 40 2.18 11.97 4.84
CA LEU A 40 0.81 11.44 4.84
C LEU A 40 0.22 11.19 6.23
N VAL A 41 1.02 11.19 7.31
CA VAL A 41 0.53 10.85 8.66
C VAL A 41 -0.60 11.78 9.10
N ALA A 42 -0.43 13.09 8.97
CA ALA A 42 -1.44 14.06 9.39
C ALA A 42 -2.77 13.89 8.64
N GLN A 43 -2.71 13.53 7.37
CA GLN A 43 -3.88 13.40 6.49
C GLN A 43 -4.61 12.06 6.65
N THR A 44 -3.91 11.04 7.16
CA THR A 44 -4.42 9.66 7.24
C THR A 44 -4.68 9.19 8.67
N ARG A 45 -4.26 9.97 9.68
CA ARG A 45 -4.45 9.64 11.10
C ARG A 45 -5.91 9.37 11.48
N ALA A 46 -6.84 10.16 10.92
CA ALA A 46 -8.27 10.04 11.23
C ALA A 46 -8.89 8.69 10.83
N VAL A 47 -8.31 8.01 9.84
CA VAL A 47 -8.77 6.69 9.37
C VAL A 47 -7.82 5.55 9.78
N GLY A 48 -6.80 5.85 10.59
CA GLY A 48 -5.94 4.83 11.19
C GLY A 48 -5.09 4.03 10.21
N LEU A 49 -4.70 4.60 9.04
CA LEU A 49 -3.91 3.85 8.06
C LEU A 49 -2.62 3.31 8.66
N SER A 50 -2.23 2.10 8.24
CA SER A 50 -0.95 1.51 8.60
C SER A 50 0.22 2.14 7.84
N LEU A 51 1.45 1.77 8.22
CA LEU A 51 2.65 2.14 7.45
C LEU A 51 2.59 1.60 6.02
N GLY A 52 2.14 0.35 5.85
CA GLY A 52 2.03 -0.28 4.53
C GLY A 52 0.99 0.41 3.64
N ASP A 53 -0.14 0.82 4.21
CA ASP A 53 -1.16 1.59 3.51
C ASP A 53 -0.63 2.93 3.00
N ARG A 54 0.08 3.65 3.88
CA ARG A 54 0.76 4.90 3.50
C ARG A 54 1.85 4.65 2.46
N ALA A 55 2.57 3.53 2.51
CA ALA A 55 3.60 3.19 1.53
C ALA A 55 2.97 2.98 0.13
N CYS A 56 1.80 2.34 0.04
CA CYS A 56 1.05 2.22 -1.21
C CYS A 56 0.62 3.59 -1.77
N LEU A 57 0.14 4.49 -0.90
CA LEU A 57 -0.21 5.86 -1.31
C LEU A 57 1.01 6.66 -1.77
N ALA A 58 2.12 6.57 -1.03
CA ALA A 58 3.38 7.25 -1.33
C ALA A 58 3.95 6.80 -2.68
N LEU A 59 3.91 5.50 -2.98
CA LEU A 59 4.33 4.99 -4.30
C LEU A 59 3.44 5.56 -5.42
N GLY A 60 2.13 5.60 -5.22
CA GLY A 60 1.20 6.21 -6.18
C GLY A 60 1.48 7.69 -6.45
N LEU A 61 1.84 8.44 -5.41
CA LEU A 61 2.26 9.84 -5.51
C LEU A 61 3.56 10.00 -6.28
N ALA A 62 4.59 9.21 -5.95
CA ALA A 62 5.90 9.27 -6.61
C ALA A 62 5.79 8.94 -8.12
N LEU A 63 5.00 7.91 -8.46
CA LEU A 63 4.75 7.51 -9.85
C LEU A 63 3.69 8.37 -10.56
N LYS A 64 3.05 9.31 -9.86
CA LYS A 64 1.93 10.13 -10.36
C LYS A 64 0.81 9.27 -10.99
N THR A 65 0.51 8.14 -10.37
CA THR A 65 -0.46 7.16 -10.88
C THR A 65 -1.60 6.95 -9.90
N SER A 66 -2.61 6.19 -10.33
CA SER A 66 -3.78 5.88 -9.49
C SER A 66 -3.49 4.71 -8.55
N VAL A 67 -4.07 4.75 -7.35
CA VAL A 67 -3.97 3.69 -6.35
C VAL A 67 -5.30 2.96 -6.24
N TYR A 68 -5.26 1.63 -6.31
CA TYR A 68 -6.44 0.78 -6.19
C TYR A 68 -6.48 0.15 -4.80
N THR A 69 -7.65 0.14 -4.17
CA THR A 69 -7.83 -0.44 -2.83
C THR A 69 -9.21 -1.06 -2.68
N ALA A 70 -9.32 -2.13 -1.90
CA ALA A 70 -10.62 -2.66 -1.47
C ALA A 70 -11.13 -2.01 -0.17
N ASP A 71 -10.35 -1.10 0.43
CA ASP A 71 -10.69 -0.42 1.68
C ASP A 71 -11.54 0.84 1.40
N LYS A 72 -12.80 0.79 1.82
CA LYS A 72 -13.77 1.88 1.63
C LYS A 72 -13.43 3.12 2.46
N SER A 73 -12.63 3.01 3.53
CA SER A 73 -12.23 4.15 4.35
C SER A 73 -11.37 5.16 3.58
N TRP A 74 -10.72 4.73 2.50
CA TRP A 74 -9.87 5.60 1.68
C TRP A 74 -10.65 6.53 0.76
N LYS A 75 -11.96 6.29 0.57
CA LYS A 75 -12.81 7.00 -0.41
C LYS A 75 -12.80 8.53 -0.25
N LYS A 76 -12.60 9.03 0.97
CA LYS A 76 -12.65 10.47 1.29
C LYS A 76 -11.26 11.08 1.55
N LEU A 77 -10.18 10.32 1.38
CA LEU A 77 -8.83 10.81 1.61
C LEU A 77 -8.46 11.86 0.56
N LYS A 78 -7.96 13.00 1.02
CA LYS A 78 -7.45 14.09 0.17
C LYS A 78 -5.93 14.12 0.22
N VAL A 79 -5.31 13.06 -0.32
CA VAL A 79 -3.87 12.79 -0.19
C VAL A 79 -3.07 13.06 -1.47
N GLY A 80 -3.66 13.74 -2.46
CA GLY A 80 -3.00 14.05 -3.74
C GLY A 80 -2.94 12.88 -4.74
N ALA A 81 -3.10 11.63 -4.28
CA ALA A 81 -3.22 10.47 -5.14
C ALA A 81 -4.67 10.27 -5.61
N ARG A 82 -4.86 9.86 -6.87
CA ARG A 82 -6.16 9.41 -7.36
C ARG A 82 -6.43 8.00 -6.82
N ILE A 83 -7.46 7.83 -6.01
CA ILE A 83 -7.80 6.55 -5.37
C ILE A 83 -9.04 5.94 -6.04
N HIS A 84 -8.93 4.67 -6.45
CA HIS A 84 -10.04 3.85 -6.94
C HIS A 84 -10.37 2.78 -5.92
N VAL A 85 -11.57 2.84 -5.34
CA VAL A 85 -12.05 1.79 -4.45
C VAL A 85 -12.67 0.68 -5.29
N ILE A 86 -12.10 -0.53 -5.21
CA ILE A 86 -12.52 -1.72 -5.95
C ILE A 86 -13.14 -2.75 -5.00
N ARG A 87 -14.48 -2.80 -4.95
CA ARG A 87 -15.30 -3.92 -4.46
C ARG A 87 -16.77 -3.55 -4.44
#